data_AF-A0A6B0Y1R1-F1
#
_entry.id   AF-A0A6B0Y1R1-F1
#
_cell.length_a   1.000
_cell.length_b   1.000
_cell.length_c   1.000
_cell.angle_alpha   90.00
_cell.angle_beta   90.00
_cell.angle_gamma   90.00
#
_symmetry.space_group_name_H-M   'P 1'
#
loop_
_entity.id
_entity.type
_entity.pdbx_description
1 polymer ?
#
loop_
_entity_poly.entity_id
_entity_poly.type
_entity_poly.pdbx_seq_one_letter_code
_entity_poly.pdbx_strand_id
1 'polypeptide(L)'
;MPQDLYYEYRWKGWEYSNYAREQYQRYVDILLEGERNYDIFGNYISRGFRIYDWTENQPQPQGSGIFKSPKFSGWFSRVIVSSAHKGQFFTSMTVGESIRTTMTPLTFSKPTFNGIQWDFLTDKYGLTLLSSRLNSPGNIANNESSPASRSENTTRLFGARAVSQLGDFAQVGGTWINVANTRTDLTFGENSLKGILTKPQNTGNVETITIRISDDSPESPESGGLLFFDRGIIDGEVHTEIKPIIRGGVRSGGNIEAKGADVMELIYDIRNDFRPTEKLPIFQEARKLEFELIIANDYKVEVASNMQVDRLGDEVFLPVAQARGEVTDGTNQRFLRFEYGLPTGHEVIGVDLEITDMAGLNVRAEYAVNRRFQRFPNQNFTKLAAAQATAQAAYLTASYINYPWFAYGETFTMEPDYRTPSLISNSLGGVDYG
;
A
#
# COMPACT_ATOMS: atom_id res chain seq x y z
N MET A 1 -24.64 -42.00 31.65
CA MET A 1 -25.39 -41.26 30.61
C MET A 1 -25.58 -39.85 31.15
N PRO A 2 -25.08 -38.79 30.51
CA PRO A 2 -25.38 -37.43 30.94
C PRO A 2 -26.90 -37.24 30.91
N GLN A 3 -27.51 -36.84 32.03
CA GLN A 3 -28.97 -36.69 32.18
C GLN A 3 -29.58 -35.75 31.11
N ASP A 4 -28.79 -34.81 30.60
CA ASP A 4 -29.20 -33.79 29.65
C ASP A 4 -29.66 -34.36 28.30
N LEU A 5 -29.07 -35.47 27.83
CA LEU A 5 -29.45 -36.12 26.56
C LEU A 5 -30.87 -36.71 26.59
N TYR A 6 -31.34 -37.14 27.76
CA TYR A 6 -32.68 -37.68 27.93
C TYR A 6 -33.73 -36.58 28.03
N TYR A 7 -33.43 -35.47 28.73
CA TYR A 7 -34.39 -34.39 28.97
C TYR A 7 -34.63 -33.52 27.73
N GLU A 8 -33.61 -33.26 26.92
CA GLU A 8 -33.70 -32.33 25.80
C GLU A 8 -34.04 -33.02 24.46
N TYR A 9 -33.50 -34.23 24.25
CA TYR A 9 -33.67 -34.99 22.99
C TYR A 9 -34.52 -36.25 23.13
N ARG A 10 -35.08 -36.52 24.32
CA ARG A 10 -35.87 -37.73 24.64
C ARG A 10 -35.17 -39.04 24.29
N TRP A 11 -33.84 -39.05 24.30
CA TRP A 11 -33.06 -40.18 23.83
C TRP A 11 -33.12 -41.34 24.82
N LYS A 12 -33.61 -42.50 24.36
CA LYS A 12 -33.72 -43.72 25.16
C LYS A 12 -32.66 -44.71 24.70
N GLY A 13 -31.69 -45.01 25.56
CA GLY A 13 -30.56 -45.91 25.24
C GLY A 13 -30.94 -47.37 24.94
N TRP A 14 -32.22 -47.74 25.04
CA TRP A 14 -32.75 -49.06 24.74
C TRP A 14 -33.52 -49.13 23.42
N GLU A 15 -33.71 -48.01 22.71
CA GLU A 15 -34.41 -48.01 21.42
C GLU A 15 -33.48 -48.53 20.31
N TYR A 16 -33.98 -49.51 19.55
CA TYR A 16 -33.28 -50.06 18.39
C TYR A 16 -33.24 -49.02 17.27
N SER A 17 -32.04 -48.62 16.85
CA SER A 17 -31.84 -47.69 15.74
C SER A 17 -31.56 -48.45 14.45
N ASN A 18 -32.28 -48.11 13.37
CA ASN A 18 -32.05 -48.65 12.04
C ASN A 18 -32.02 -47.52 11.02
N TYR A 19 -30.81 -47.15 10.59
CA TYR A 19 -30.61 -46.00 9.70
C TYR A 19 -31.00 -46.25 8.23
N ALA A 20 -31.39 -47.47 7.88
CA ALA A 20 -32.02 -47.80 6.60
C ALA A 20 -33.54 -47.55 6.61
N ARG A 21 -34.17 -47.49 7.81
CA ARG A 21 -35.60 -47.22 7.98
C ARG A 21 -35.87 -45.77 8.33
N GLU A 22 -35.02 -45.18 9.16
CA GLU A 22 -35.10 -43.80 9.61
C GLU A 22 -33.76 -43.14 9.31
N GLN A 23 -33.72 -41.99 8.64
CA GLN A 23 -32.44 -41.37 8.32
C GLN A 23 -31.66 -41.07 9.60
N TYR A 24 -30.36 -41.32 9.59
CA TYR A 24 -29.47 -40.94 10.68
C TYR A 24 -29.60 -39.43 10.93
N GLN A 25 -30.15 -39.07 12.09
CA GLN A 25 -30.13 -37.71 12.58
C GLN A 25 -28.98 -37.59 13.56
N ARG A 26 -28.00 -36.76 13.22
CA ARG A 26 -26.91 -36.42 14.12
C ARG A 26 -27.51 -35.71 15.34
N TYR A 27 -27.10 -36.12 16.54
CA TYR A 27 -27.32 -35.29 17.74
C TYR A 27 -26.73 -33.92 17.43
N VAL A 28 -27.57 -32.89 17.29
CA VAL A 28 -27.04 -31.54 17.11
C VAL A 28 -26.36 -31.23 18.43
N ASP A 29 -25.03 -31.15 18.38
CA ASP A 29 -24.21 -30.90 19.55
C ASP A 29 -24.63 -29.55 20.15
N ILE A 30 -24.86 -29.48 21.46
CA ILE A 30 -25.11 -28.20 22.15
C ILE A 30 -23.90 -27.25 21.94
N LEU A 31 -22.71 -27.82 21.65
CA LEU A 31 -21.50 -27.10 21.23
C LEU A 31 -21.54 -26.61 19.77
N LEU A 32 -22.40 -27.16 18.90
CA LEU A 32 -22.60 -26.68 17.52
C LEU A 32 -23.40 -25.38 17.45
N GLU A 33 -24.06 -24.98 18.53
CA GLU A 33 -24.78 -23.70 18.60
C GLU A 33 -23.84 -22.50 18.87
N GLY A 34 -22.55 -22.76 19.17
CA GLY A 34 -21.57 -21.71 19.45
C GLY A 34 -21.68 -21.10 20.84
N GLU A 35 -20.88 -20.07 21.08
CA GLU A 35 -20.79 -19.32 22.33
C GLU A 35 -21.84 -18.20 22.36
N ARG A 36 -22.36 -17.89 23.55
CA ARG A 36 -23.26 -16.75 23.74
C ARG A 36 -22.44 -15.47 23.78
N ASN A 37 -22.78 -14.53 22.91
CA ASN A 37 -22.16 -13.21 22.83
C ASN A 37 -23.05 -12.19 23.53
N TYR A 38 -22.42 -11.34 24.33
CA TYR A 38 -23.07 -10.29 25.11
C TYR A 38 -22.46 -8.94 24.74
N ASP A 39 -23.24 -7.86 24.85
CA ASP A 39 -22.72 -6.50 24.70
C ASP A 39 -21.92 -6.06 25.94
N ILE A 40 -21.35 -4.85 25.88
CA ILE A 40 -20.59 -4.26 27.00
C ILE A 40 -21.43 -4.02 28.27
N PHE A 41 -22.76 -4.12 28.18
CA PHE A 41 -23.70 -3.96 29.30
C PHE A 41 -24.24 -5.31 29.81
N GLY A 42 -23.79 -6.44 29.23
CA GLY A 42 -24.23 -7.78 29.60
C GLY A 42 -25.55 -8.22 28.95
N ASN A 43 -26.08 -7.49 27.96
CA ASN A 43 -27.27 -7.91 27.22
C ASN A 43 -26.87 -8.97 26.18
N TYR A 44 -27.70 -10.01 26.05
CA TYR A 44 -27.49 -11.06 25.06
C TYR A 44 -27.69 -10.53 23.64
N ILE A 45 -26.66 -10.65 22.79
CA ILE A 45 -26.69 -10.25 21.38
C ILE A 45 -27.10 -11.44 20.50
N SER A 46 -26.34 -12.52 20.58
CA SER A 46 -26.47 -13.68 19.69
C SER A 46 -25.71 -14.89 20.24
N ARG A 47 -25.94 -16.06 19.63
CA ARG A 47 -25.13 -17.26 19.86
C ARG A 47 -24.46 -17.65 18.55
N GLY A 48 -23.17 -17.94 18.58
CA GLY A 48 -22.42 -18.28 17.37
C GLY A 48 -20.93 -18.51 17.59
N PHE A 49 -20.19 -18.71 16.51
CA PHE A 49 -18.74 -18.91 16.55
C PHE A 49 -17.98 -17.65 16.15
N ARG A 50 -16.93 -17.31 16.89
CA ARG A 50 -15.97 -16.29 16.49
C ARG A 50 -15.06 -16.85 15.39
N ILE A 51 -15.37 -16.58 14.12
CA ILE A 51 -14.58 -17.09 12.99
C ILE A 51 -13.40 -16.18 12.64
N TYR A 52 -13.66 -14.87 12.57
CA TYR A 52 -12.66 -13.84 12.30
C TYR A 52 -12.91 -12.67 13.24
N ASP A 53 -11.84 -12.11 13.79
CA ASP A 53 -11.89 -10.92 14.62
C ASP A 53 -10.69 -10.03 14.29
N TRP A 54 -10.95 -8.76 14.03
CA TRP A 54 -9.91 -7.74 13.85
C TRP A 54 -10.25 -6.56 14.75
N THR A 55 -9.43 -6.40 15.78
CA THR A 55 -9.57 -5.34 16.78
C THR A 55 -8.42 -4.34 16.64
N GLU A 56 -8.73 -3.05 16.77
CA GLU A 56 -7.75 -1.97 16.77
C GLU A 56 -7.94 -1.09 18.01
N ASN A 57 -7.00 -1.18 18.95
CA ASN A 57 -6.98 -0.37 20.16
C ASN A 57 -5.84 0.66 20.07
N GLN A 58 -6.19 1.94 20.15
CA GLN A 58 -5.22 3.05 20.10
C GLN A 58 -5.60 4.12 21.15
N PRO A 59 -4.64 4.67 21.92
CA PRO A 59 -3.23 4.29 21.98
C PRO A 59 -3.01 3.03 22.86
N GLN A 60 -2.41 1.98 22.29
CA GLN A 60 -2.00 0.78 23.02
C GLN A 60 -0.83 0.07 22.32
N PRO A 61 0.26 -0.29 23.02
CA PRO A 61 1.28 -1.19 22.48
C PRO A 61 0.65 -2.49 22.03
N GLN A 62 1.01 -2.98 20.84
CA GLN A 62 0.44 -4.20 20.26
C GLN A 62 -1.11 -4.18 20.20
N GLY A 63 -1.66 -3.01 19.88
CA GLY A 63 -3.09 -2.72 19.92
C GLY A 63 -3.88 -3.26 18.72
N SER A 64 -3.20 -3.64 17.63
CA SER A 64 -3.80 -4.24 16.45
C SER A 64 -3.80 -5.75 16.59
N GLY A 65 -4.97 -6.37 16.77
CA GLY A 65 -5.10 -7.83 16.93
C GLY A 65 -5.93 -8.44 15.80
N ILE A 66 -5.39 -9.46 15.12
CA ILE A 66 -6.17 -10.27 14.17
C ILE A 66 -6.22 -11.71 14.68
N PHE A 67 -7.43 -12.24 14.84
CA PHE A 67 -7.69 -13.63 15.18
C PHE A 67 -8.43 -14.31 14.03
N LYS A 68 -7.96 -15.49 13.64
CA LYS A 68 -8.57 -16.36 12.63
C LYS A 68 -8.77 -17.73 13.26
N SER A 69 -10.02 -18.14 13.46
CA SER A 69 -10.35 -19.45 14.02
C SER A 69 -9.87 -20.61 13.13
N PRO A 70 -9.53 -21.80 13.66
CA PRO A 70 -9.34 -23.00 12.84
C PRO A 70 -10.51 -23.26 11.88
N LYS A 71 -11.75 -22.91 12.30
CA LYS A 71 -12.96 -23.03 11.48
C LYS A 71 -12.94 -22.14 10.25
N PHE A 72 -12.23 -21.01 10.28
CA PHE A 72 -12.07 -20.14 9.11
C PHE A 72 -11.44 -20.89 7.94
N SER A 73 -10.40 -21.70 8.21
CA SER A 73 -9.79 -22.53 7.18
C SER A 73 -10.54 -23.85 6.96
N GLY A 74 -11.01 -24.49 8.03
CA GLY A 74 -11.59 -25.82 7.95
C GLY A 74 -13.00 -25.86 7.38
N TRP A 75 -13.87 -24.93 7.79
CA TRP A 75 -15.29 -24.90 7.37
C TRP A 75 -15.50 -23.98 6.17
N PHE A 76 -14.81 -22.84 6.15
CA PHE A 76 -15.04 -21.77 5.18
C PHE A 76 -13.96 -21.67 4.11
N SER A 77 -12.96 -22.57 4.11
CA SER A 77 -11.86 -22.54 3.12
C SER A 77 -11.20 -21.16 3.01
N ARG A 78 -11.10 -20.44 4.13
CA ARG A 78 -10.48 -19.10 4.27
C ARG A 78 -11.22 -17.98 3.53
N VAL A 79 -12.51 -18.14 3.25
CA VAL A 79 -13.38 -17.09 2.70
C VAL A 79 -14.77 -17.19 3.31
N ILE A 80 -15.23 -16.11 3.94
CA ILE A 80 -16.61 -15.97 4.44
C ILE A 80 -17.28 -14.87 3.64
N VAL A 81 -18.47 -15.14 3.13
CA VAL A 81 -19.33 -14.15 2.49
C VAL A 81 -20.65 -14.11 3.24
N SER A 82 -21.01 -12.94 3.75
CA SER A 82 -22.34 -12.66 4.28
C SER A 82 -23.03 -11.69 3.35
N SER A 83 -24.27 -11.98 2.94
CA SER A 83 -25.02 -11.11 2.03
C SER A 83 -26.44 -10.90 2.52
N ALA A 84 -26.98 -9.72 2.23
CA ALA A 84 -28.36 -9.36 2.52
C ALA A 84 -28.91 -8.51 1.38
N HIS A 85 -30.21 -8.62 1.13
CA HIS A 85 -30.89 -7.78 0.16
C HIS A 85 -32.29 -7.40 0.66
N LYS A 86 -32.75 -6.22 0.26
CA LYS A 86 -34.12 -5.76 0.49
C LYS A 86 -34.55 -4.84 -0.65
N GLY A 87 -35.43 -5.34 -1.51
CA GLY A 87 -35.82 -4.63 -2.73
C GLY A 87 -34.61 -4.41 -3.64
N GLN A 88 -34.40 -3.16 -4.05
CA GLN A 88 -33.29 -2.71 -4.89
C GLN A 88 -31.94 -2.54 -4.14
N PHE A 89 -31.89 -2.79 -2.83
CA PHE A 89 -30.67 -2.67 -2.03
C PHE A 89 -30.02 -4.03 -1.82
N PHE A 90 -28.77 -4.18 -2.24
CA PHE A 90 -27.96 -5.37 -2.07
C PHE A 90 -26.69 -5.02 -1.30
N THR A 91 -26.30 -5.86 -0.36
CA THR A 91 -25.02 -5.70 0.34
C THR A 91 -24.37 -7.06 0.59
N SER A 92 -23.04 -7.10 0.48
CA SER A 92 -22.25 -8.26 0.86
C SER A 92 -20.98 -7.85 1.58
N MET A 93 -20.64 -8.57 2.65
CA MET A 93 -19.37 -8.45 3.35
C MET A 93 -18.60 -9.75 3.18
N THR A 94 -17.40 -9.65 2.61
CA THR A 94 -16.48 -10.76 2.36
C THR A 94 -15.24 -10.59 3.21
N VAL A 95 -14.83 -11.64 3.91
CA VAL A 95 -13.54 -11.70 4.64
C VAL A 95 -12.77 -12.91 4.14
N GLY A 96 -11.53 -12.71 3.70
CA GLY A 96 -10.78 -13.80 3.05
C GLY A 96 -9.28 -13.55 2.93
N GLU A 97 -8.51 -14.62 2.69
CA GLU A 97 -7.05 -14.54 2.46
C GLU A 97 -6.66 -14.45 0.98
N SER A 98 -7.59 -14.69 0.07
CA SER A 98 -7.34 -14.72 -1.39
C SER A 98 -8.59 -14.34 -2.18
N ILE A 99 -9.08 -13.13 -1.93
CA ILE A 99 -10.20 -12.53 -2.66
C ILE A 99 -9.65 -11.95 -3.97
N ARG A 100 -10.21 -12.34 -5.11
CA ARG A 100 -9.93 -11.64 -6.36
C ARG A 100 -10.71 -10.33 -6.36
N THR A 101 -9.99 -9.21 -6.34
CA THR A 101 -10.61 -7.88 -6.24
C THR A 101 -10.00 -6.96 -7.28
N THR A 102 -10.83 -6.28 -8.05
CA THR A 102 -10.41 -5.25 -9.00
C THR A 102 -11.32 -4.04 -8.86
N MET A 103 -10.74 -2.90 -8.53
CA MET A 103 -11.42 -1.61 -8.53
C MET A 103 -11.32 -0.99 -9.92
N THR A 104 -10.08 -0.74 -10.37
CA THR A 104 -9.75 -0.35 -11.74
C THR A 104 -8.34 -0.85 -12.09
N PRO A 105 -8.00 -0.93 -13.39
CA PRO A 105 -6.65 -1.27 -13.85
C PRO A 105 -5.54 -0.36 -13.31
N LEU A 106 -5.72 0.98 -13.29
CA LEU A 106 -4.65 1.87 -12.85
C LEU A 106 -4.54 1.99 -11.33
N THR A 107 -5.58 1.67 -10.55
CA THR A 107 -5.55 1.87 -9.08
C THR A 107 -5.28 0.60 -8.28
N PHE A 108 -6.16 -0.41 -8.41
CA PHE A 108 -6.10 -1.63 -7.60
C PHE A 108 -6.70 -2.81 -8.35
N SER A 109 -5.84 -3.75 -8.72
CA SER A 109 -6.22 -5.07 -9.20
C SER A 109 -5.33 -6.10 -8.52
N LYS A 110 -5.92 -6.97 -7.69
CA LYS A 110 -5.20 -8.02 -6.96
C LYS A 110 -5.90 -9.37 -7.13
N PRO A 111 -5.19 -10.41 -7.58
CA PRO A 111 -5.75 -11.74 -7.70
C PRO A 111 -5.99 -12.41 -6.33
N THR A 112 -5.20 -12.02 -5.32
CA THR A 112 -5.20 -12.63 -3.99
C THR A 112 -5.17 -11.55 -2.90
N PHE A 113 -6.20 -10.72 -2.83
CA PHE A 113 -6.37 -9.75 -1.74
C PHE A 113 -6.71 -10.48 -0.43
N ASN A 114 -5.96 -10.17 0.63
CA ASN A 114 -6.22 -10.65 1.99
C ASN A 114 -6.80 -9.51 2.80
N GLY A 115 -8.02 -9.66 3.30
CA GLY A 115 -8.68 -8.62 4.08
C GLY A 115 -10.20 -8.71 4.04
N ILE A 116 -10.82 -7.56 4.20
CA ILE A 116 -12.26 -7.35 4.21
C ILE A 116 -12.64 -6.56 2.96
N GLN A 117 -13.66 -7.04 2.24
CA GLN A 117 -14.34 -6.31 1.17
C GLN A 117 -15.81 -6.17 1.54
N TRP A 118 -16.34 -4.95 1.52
CA TRP A 118 -17.76 -4.68 1.71
C TRP A 118 -18.32 -4.03 0.46
N ASP A 119 -19.31 -4.67 -0.14
CA ASP A 119 -19.99 -4.22 -1.34
C ASP A 119 -21.41 -3.80 -1.00
N PHE A 120 -21.85 -2.74 -1.65
CA PHE A 120 -23.21 -2.23 -1.61
C PHE A 120 -23.62 -1.84 -3.02
N LEU A 121 -24.80 -2.28 -3.43
CA LEU A 121 -25.32 -2.06 -4.78
C LEU A 121 -26.79 -1.65 -4.73
N THR A 122 -27.12 -0.71 -5.60
CA THR A 122 -28.49 -0.28 -5.94
C THR A 122 -28.63 -0.22 -7.46
N ASP A 123 -29.83 0.05 -7.96
CA ASP A 123 -30.09 0.19 -9.39
C ASP A 123 -29.20 1.22 -10.11
N LYS A 124 -28.74 2.27 -9.41
CA LYS A 124 -27.94 3.36 -10.00
C LYS A 124 -26.55 3.54 -9.40
N TYR A 125 -26.31 3.00 -8.22
CA TYR A 125 -25.07 3.26 -7.48
C TYR A 125 -24.46 1.97 -6.96
N GLY A 126 -23.14 1.85 -7.08
CA GLY A 126 -22.33 0.83 -6.45
C GLY A 126 -21.30 1.47 -5.51
N LEU A 127 -21.02 0.82 -4.39
CA LEU A 127 -19.97 1.18 -3.44
C LEU A 127 -19.24 -0.09 -3.03
N THR A 128 -17.92 -0.10 -3.13
CA THR A 128 -17.05 -1.14 -2.58
C THR A 128 -16.03 -0.50 -1.64
N LEU A 129 -15.92 -1.02 -0.42
CA LEU A 129 -14.89 -0.66 0.54
C LEU A 129 -13.93 -1.84 0.77
N LEU A 130 -12.63 -1.54 0.87
CA LEU A 130 -11.59 -2.51 1.20
C LEU A 130 -10.89 -2.10 2.49
N SER A 131 -10.54 -3.08 3.31
CA SER A 131 -9.71 -2.88 4.49
C SER A 131 -8.82 -4.08 4.72
N SER A 132 -7.54 -3.84 5.03
CA SER A 132 -6.59 -4.90 5.35
C SER A 132 -5.45 -4.42 6.22
N ARG A 133 -4.94 -5.30 7.09
CA ARG A 133 -3.60 -5.17 7.67
C ARG A 133 -2.64 -5.99 6.81
N LEU A 134 -1.88 -5.31 5.96
CA LEU A 134 -1.01 -5.94 4.97
C LEU A 134 0.17 -6.64 5.64
N ASN A 135 0.74 -6.02 6.67
CA ASN A 135 1.79 -6.67 7.45
C ASN A 135 1.20 -7.59 8.51
N SER A 136 1.79 -8.77 8.68
CA SER A 136 1.32 -9.76 9.65
C SER A 136 -0.20 -9.95 9.61
N PRO A 137 -0.80 -10.41 8.51
CA PRO A 137 -2.26 -10.53 8.35
C PRO A 137 -2.91 -11.56 9.31
N GLY A 138 -2.16 -12.08 10.29
CA GLY A 138 -2.56 -13.11 11.23
C GLY A 138 -2.51 -14.49 10.59
N ASN A 139 -1.99 -15.46 11.35
CA ASN A 139 -2.07 -16.87 10.99
C ASN A 139 -3.38 -17.46 11.52
N ILE A 140 -3.81 -18.57 10.93
CA ILE A 140 -4.89 -19.38 11.49
C ILE A 140 -4.44 -19.87 12.87
N ALA A 141 -5.29 -19.66 13.86
CA ALA A 141 -5.07 -20.10 15.23
C ALA A 141 -4.99 -21.64 15.31
N ASN A 142 -4.21 -22.15 16.27
CA ASN A 142 -4.12 -23.59 16.51
C ASN A 142 -5.41 -24.15 17.14
N ASN A 143 -6.10 -23.32 17.93
CA ASN A 143 -7.36 -23.64 18.59
C ASN A 143 -8.17 -22.35 18.87
N GLU A 144 -9.42 -22.49 19.32
CA GLU A 144 -10.33 -21.35 19.54
C GLU A 144 -9.90 -20.39 20.67
N SER A 145 -9.11 -20.89 21.63
CA SER A 145 -8.60 -20.13 22.76
C SER A 145 -7.28 -19.41 22.48
N SER A 146 -6.71 -19.57 21.29
CA SER A 146 -5.46 -18.92 20.92
C SER A 146 -5.64 -17.39 20.93
N PRO A 147 -4.63 -16.63 21.38
CA PRO A 147 -4.69 -15.18 21.34
C PRO A 147 -4.66 -14.67 19.89
N ALA A 148 -5.19 -13.46 19.68
CA ALA A 148 -5.04 -12.75 18.42
C ALA A 148 -3.56 -12.50 18.08
N SER A 149 -3.21 -12.53 16.80
CA SER A 149 -1.92 -12.08 16.29
C SER A 149 -1.84 -10.55 16.43
N ARG A 150 -1.13 -10.12 17.47
CA ARG A 150 -0.97 -8.71 17.80
C ARG A 150 0.23 -8.08 17.11
N SER A 151 0.08 -6.83 16.70
CA SER A 151 1.16 -6.02 16.14
C SER A 151 1.04 -4.58 16.59
N GLU A 152 2.18 -3.90 16.71
CA GLU A 152 2.25 -2.49 17.09
C GLU A 152 2.49 -1.59 15.88
N ASN A 153 3.51 -1.92 15.07
CA ASN A 153 3.77 -1.29 13.79
C ASN A 153 2.90 -1.97 12.73
N THR A 154 1.99 -1.26 12.08
CA THR A 154 1.09 -1.84 11.09
C THR A 154 1.13 -1.10 9.76
N THR A 155 1.15 -1.82 8.64
CA THR A 155 0.92 -1.28 7.30
C THR A 155 -0.52 -1.62 6.92
N ARG A 156 -1.39 -0.59 6.83
CA ARG A 156 -2.82 -0.77 6.56
C ARG A 156 -3.14 -0.38 5.14
N LEU A 157 -4.08 -1.10 4.54
CA LEU A 157 -4.73 -0.73 3.29
C LEU A 157 -6.17 -0.36 3.56
N PHE A 158 -6.58 0.80 3.04
CA PHE A 158 -7.97 1.19 2.90
C PHE A 158 -8.27 1.47 1.44
N GLY A 159 -9.44 1.05 0.97
CA GLY A 159 -9.88 1.30 -0.39
C GLY A 159 -11.35 1.66 -0.43
N ALA A 160 -11.72 2.50 -1.38
CA ALA A 160 -13.10 2.84 -1.67
C ALA A 160 -13.27 2.99 -3.19
N ARG A 161 -14.32 2.42 -3.74
CA ARG A 161 -14.76 2.66 -5.12
C ARG A 161 -16.25 2.97 -5.10
N ALA A 162 -16.63 4.09 -5.70
CA ALA A 162 -18.01 4.45 -5.90
C ALA A 162 -18.28 4.57 -7.40
N VAL A 163 -19.41 4.02 -7.84
CA VAL A 163 -19.80 4.00 -9.25
C VAL A 163 -21.23 4.51 -9.36
N SER A 164 -21.50 5.33 -10.37
CA SER A 164 -22.84 5.80 -10.72
C SER A 164 -23.16 5.52 -12.17
N GLN A 165 -24.31 4.88 -12.39
CA GLN A 165 -24.90 4.67 -13.70
C GLN A 165 -25.66 5.93 -14.14
N LEU A 166 -25.30 6.48 -15.31
CA LEU A 166 -25.89 7.67 -15.92
C LEU A 166 -26.69 7.27 -17.16
N GLY A 167 -27.99 7.06 -16.98
CA GLY A 167 -28.85 6.52 -18.04
C GLY A 167 -28.48 5.07 -18.35
N ASP A 168 -28.75 4.61 -19.57
CA ASP A 168 -28.62 3.18 -19.91
C ASP A 168 -27.26 2.85 -20.57
N PHE A 169 -26.45 3.87 -20.88
CA PHE A 169 -25.26 3.73 -21.73
C PHE A 169 -23.96 4.25 -21.11
N ALA A 170 -24.01 4.94 -19.96
CA ALA A 170 -22.80 5.54 -19.36
C ALA A 170 -22.67 5.21 -17.88
N GLN A 171 -21.43 4.99 -17.44
CA GLN A 171 -21.06 4.75 -16.06
C GLN A 171 -19.84 5.62 -15.71
N VAL A 172 -19.90 6.28 -14.55
CA VAL A 172 -18.78 7.04 -14.00
C VAL A 172 -18.36 6.47 -12.66
N GLY A 173 -17.06 6.36 -12.45
CA GLY A 173 -16.45 5.78 -11.27
C GLY A 173 -15.43 6.71 -10.62
N GLY A 174 -15.34 6.63 -9.30
CA GLY A 174 -14.27 7.23 -8.50
C GLY A 174 -13.66 6.16 -7.61
N THR A 175 -12.34 6.10 -7.55
CA THR A 175 -11.60 5.14 -6.74
C THR A 175 -10.56 5.83 -5.87
N TRP A 176 -10.42 5.40 -4.63
CA TRP A 176 -9.40 5.85 -3.69
C TRP A 176 -8.79 4.63 -3.00
N ILE A 177 -7.46 4.55 -3.01
CA ILE A 177 -6.69 3.49 -2.36
C ILE A 177 -5.60 4.15 -1.54
N ASN A 178 -5.49 3.79 -0.27
CA ASN A 178 -4.44 4.26 0.61
C ASN A 178 -3.76 3.07 1.29
N VAL A 179 -2.43 3.05 1.23
CA VAL A 179 -1.59 2.13 1.97
C VAL A 179 -0.64 2.94 2.83
N ALA A 180 -0.68 2.77 4.15
CA ALA A 180 0.08 3.61 5.05
C ALA A 180 0.59 2.84 6.28
N ASN A 181 1.82 3.15 6.68
CA ASN A 181 2.37 2.72 7.95
C ASN A 181 1.73 3.51 9.09
N THR A 182 1.33 2.81 10.15
CA THR A 182 0.70 3.34 11.35
C THR A 182 1.27 2.63 12.57
N ARG A 183 1.10 3.23 13.73
CA ARG A 183 1.54 2.68 15.01
C ARG A 183 0.40 2.70 16.00
N THR A 184 0.19 1.59 16.70
CA THR A 184 -0.93 1.47 17.64
C THR A 184 -0.64 2.13 18.98
N ASP A 185 0.64 2.33 19.33
CA ASP A 185 1.04 3.04 20.54
C ASP A 185 0.82 4.56 20.45
N LEU A 186 0.53 5.06 19.25
CA LEU A 186 0.11 6.43 18.99
C LEU A 186 -1.42 6.52 18.91
N THR A 187 -1.95 7.70 19.22
CA THR A 187 -3.38 7.98 19.04
C THR A 187 -3.77 8.00 17.56
N PHE A 188 -5.07 7.90 17.29
CA PHE A 188 -5.58 7.96 15.92
C PHE A 188 -5.19 9.27 15.19
N GLY A 189 -5.19 10.41 15.89
CA GLY A 189 -4.82 11.71 15.32
C GLY A 189 -3.30 11.93 15.13
N GLU A 190 -2.48 11.16 15.85
CA GLU A 190 -1.04 11.16 15.65
C GLU A 190 -0.63 10.35 14.42
N ASN A 191 -1.34 9.24 14.17
CA ASN A 191 -1.32 8.53 12.90
C ASN A 191 -1.77 9.43 11.74
N SER A 192 -1.40 9.06 10.52
CA SER A 192 -1.70 9.86 9.32
C SER A 192 -1.98 8.95 8.14
N LEU A 193 -2.90 9.35 7.26
CA LEU A 193 -3.11 8.71 5.95
C LEU A 193 -1.88 8.86 5.03
N LYS A 194 -0.98 9.81 5.32
CA LYS A 194 0.34 9.90 4.68
C LYS A 194 1.35 8.88 5.23
N GLY A 195 0.90 8.05 6.17
CA GLY A 195 1.72 7.15 6.96
C GLY A 195 2.66 7.86 7.92
N ILE A 196 3.27 7.09 8.81
CA ILE A 196 4.34 7.51 9.73
C ILE A 196 5.47 6.49 9.65
N LEU A 197 6.66 6.86 10.15
CA LEU A 197 7.74 5.89 10.30
C LEU A 197 7.36 4.87 11.38
N THR A 198 7.60 3.59 11.10
CA THR A 198 7.56 2.56 12.13
C THR A 198 8.67 2.80 13.15
N LYS A 199 8.60 2.15 14.32
CA LYS A 199 9.70 2.26 15.29
C LYS A 199 11.06 1.88 14.68
N PRO A 200 11.23 0.72 13.99
CA PRO A 200 12.51 0.37 13.38
C PRO A 200 12.99 1.33 12.30
N GLN A 201 12.08 1.95 11.54
CA GLN A 201 12.46 2.97 10.55
C GLN A 201 13.02 4.25 11.20
N ASN A 202 12.72 4.50 12.48
CA ASN A 202 13.06 5.75 13.17
C ASN A 202 14.02 5.56 14.36
N THR A 203 14.80 4.47 14.41
CA THR A 203 15.75 4.19 15.50
C THR A 203 17.12 4.87 15.37
N GLY A 204 17.35 5.67 14.34
CA GLY A 204 18.65 6.28 14.06
C GLY A 204 18.55 7.64 13.36
N ASN A 205 19.69 8.13 12.90
CA ASN A 205 19.82 9.36 12.14
C ASN A 205 20.43 9.05 10.77
N VAL A 206 20.16 9.93 9.80
CA VAL A 206 20.83 9.88 8.50
C VAL A 206 22.27 10.36 8.66
N GLU A 207 23.22 9.46 8.46
CA GLU A 207 24.65 9.74 8.57
C GLU A 207 25.32 9.83 7.19
N THR A 208 24.87 9.00 6.24
CA THR A 208 25.35 8.96 4.86
C THR A 208 24.18 9.00 3.90
N ILE A 209 24.35 9.69 2.78
CA ILE A 209 23.43 9.63 1.64
C ILE A 209 24.22 9.31 0.39
N THR A 210 23.74 8.35 -0.38
CA THR A 210 24.28 8.03 -1.70
C THR A 210 23.22 8.36 -2.74
N ILE A 211 23.50 9.32 -3.63
CA ILE A 211 22.68 9.57 -4.82
C ILE A 211 23.32 8.84 -5.99
N ARG A 212 22.54 7.99 -6.65
CA ARG A 212 22.96 7.28 -7.86
C ARG A 212 22.32 7.93 -9.07
N ILE A 213 23.14 8.22 -10.07
CA ILE A 213 22.74 8.75 -11.37
C ILE A 213 23.24 7.77 -12.42
N SER A 214 22.32 7.21 -13.21
CA SER A 214 22.62 6.33 -14.33
C SER A 214 21.93 6.80 -15.60
N ASP A 215 22.31 6.17 -16.70
CA ASP A 215 21.52 6.14 -17.93
C ASP A 215 20.17 5.43 -17.66
N ASP A 216 19.08 5.95 -18.21
CA ASP A 216 17.77 5.31 -18.12
C ASP A 216 17.57 4.27 -19.23
N SER A 217 18.20 4.48 -20.39
CA SER A 217 18.20 3.59 -21.55
C SER A 217 19.62 3.10 -21.86
N PRO A 218 20.24 2.29 -20.98
CA PRO A 218 21.65 1.91 -21.07
C PRO A 218 22.03 1.11 -22.33
N GLU A 219 21.06 0.57 -23.05
CA GLU A 219 21.24 -0.07 -24.36
C GLU A 219 21.61 0.90 -25.49
N SER A 220 21.32 2.20 -25.31
CA SER A 220 21.62 3.24 -26.28
C SER A 220 22.98 3.88 -26.00
N PRO A 221 23.93 3.85 -26.95
CA PRO A 221 25.32 4.22 -26.66
C PRO A 221 25.63 5.72 -26.85
N GLU A 222 24.65 6.55 -27.22
CA GLU A 222 24.91 7.92 -27.71
C GLU A 222 25.14 8.95 -26.58
N SER A 223 24.40 8.85 -25.48
CA SER A 223 24.44 9.76 -24.33
C SER A 223 23.84 9.06 -23.12
N GLY A 224 24.14 9.53 -21.91
CA GLY A 224 23.39 9.13 -20.71
C GLY A 224 23.09 10.29 -19.78
N GLY A 225 22.95 10.01 -18.49
CA GLY A 225 22.61 11.00 -17.47
C GLY A 225 23.75 11.98 -17.21
N LEU A 226 23.50 13.28 -17.43
CA LEU A 226 24.49 14.34 -17.28
C LEU A 226 24.25 15.15 -16.00
N LEU A 227 25.30 15.34 -15.19
CA LEU A 227 25.30 16.17 -13.98
C LEU A 227 26.21 17.40 -14.16
N PHE A 228 25.63 18.58 -13.89
CA PHE A 228 26.34 19.86 -13.93
C PHE A 228 26.68 20.40 -12.53
N PHE A 229 25.79 20.18 -11.57
CA PHE A 229 25.89 20.77 -10.25
C PHE A 229 25.09 19.97 -9.22
N ASP A 230 25.56 19.98 -7.98
CA ASP A 230 24.90 19.38 -6.84
C ASP A 230 25.08 20.23 -5.57
N ARG A 231 24.12 20.15 -4.64
CA ARG A 231 24.25 20.70 -3.27
C ARG A 231 23.31 20.03 -2.29
N GLY A 232 23.74 19.95 -1.03
CA GLY A 232 22.91 19.56 0.12
C GLY A 232 22.29 20.76 0.83
N ILE A 233 21.05 20.60 1.28
CA ILE A 233 20.26 21.60 2.03
C ILE A 233 19.68 20.90 3.27
N ILE A 234 19.92 21.45 4.46
CA ILE A 234 19.41 20.90 5.72
C ILE A 234 18.56 21.97 6.40
N ASP A 235 17.33 21.64 6.75
CA ASP A 235 16.36 22.56 7.37
C ASP A 235 16.22 23.93 6.66
N GLY A 236 16.43 23.92 5.33
CA GLY A 236 16.36 25.11 4.47
C GLY A 236 17.65 25.91 4.37
N GLU A 237 18.72 25.54 5.08
CA GLU A 237 20.05 26.15 4.99
C GLU A 237 20.93 25.38 4.01
N VAL A 238 21.65 26.10 3.14
CA VAL A 238 22.59 25.49 2.20
C VAL A 238 23.89 25.17 2.93
N HIS A 239 24.28 23.90 2.93
CA HIS A 239 25.51 23.42 3.56
C HIS A 239 26.59 23.16 2.50
N THR A 240 27.37 24.20 2.17
CA THR A 240 28.41 24.15 1.11
C THR A 240 29.63 23.28 1.47
N GLU A 241 29.79 22.97 2.75
CA GLU A 241 30.83 22.12 3.30
C GLU A 241 30.56 20.63 3.06
N ILE A 242 29.28 20.23 2.93
CA ILE A 242 28.88 18.85 2.67
C ILE A 242 29.00 18.62 1.17
N LYS A 243 30.15 18.10 0.75
CA LYS A 243 30.47 17.83 -0.66
C LYS A 243 30.53 16.34 -0.90
N PRO A 244 29.95 15.82 -1.99
CA PRO A 244 29.96 14.40 -2.22
C PRO A 244 31.35 13.93 -2.66
N ILE A 245 31.69 12.71 -2.26
CA ILE A 245 32.71 11.93 -2.93
C ILE A 245 32.05 11.33 -4.18
N ILE A 246 32.56 11.69 -5.35
CA ILE A 246 32.03 11.23 -6.63
C ILE A 246 32.76 9.95 -7.05
N ARG A 247 32.01 8.88 -7.30
CA ARG A 247 32.50 7.60 -7.85
C ARG A 247 31.82 7.29 -9.17
N GLY A 248 32.57 6.70 -10.10
CA GLY A 248 32.09 6.40 -11.45
C GLY A 248 31.81 7.67 -12.28
N GLY A 249 31.17 7.49 -13.44
CA GLY A 249 30.93 8.57 -14.39
C GLY A 249 32.18 8.98 -15.16
N VAL A 250 31.97 9.47 -16.38
CA VAL A 250 33.01 10.02 -17.24
C VAL A 250 33.02 11.54 -17.14
N ARG A 251 34.16 12.12 -16.74
CA ARG A 251 34.33 13.58 -16.70
C ARG A 251 34.60 14.11 -18.10
N SER A 252 33.75 15.03 -18.56
CA SER A 252 33.91 15.72 -19.86
C SER A 252 33.51 17.19 -19.73
N GLY A 253 34.41 18.11 -20.09
CA GLY A 253 34.09 19.55 -20.15
C GLY A 253 33.68 20.22 -18.83
N GLY A 254 34.02 19.64 -17.67
CA GLY A 254 33.61 20.14 -16.35
C GLY A 254 32.33 19.50 -15.80
N ASN A 255 31.64 18.71 -16.61
CA ASN A 255 30.45 17.94 -16.23
C ASN A 255 30.81 16.46 -16.03
N ILE A 256 29.89 15.71 -15.44
CA ILE A 256 30.05 14.27 -15.24
C ILE A 256 28.86 13.56 -15.88
N GLU A 257 29.15 12.59 -16.73
CA GLU A 257 28.15 11.85 -17.49
C GLU A 257 28.20 10.37 -17.12
N ALA A 258 27.06 9.75 -16.83
CA ALA A 258 26.91 8.32 -16.66
C ALA A 258 26.17 7.76 -17.88
N LYS A 259 26.86 6.98 -18.72
CA LYS A 259 26.35 6.48 -20.00
C LYS A 259 26.43 4.97 -20.14
N GLY A 260 25.46 4.37 -20.82
CA GLY A 260 25.37 2.92 -20.96
C GLY A 260 25.32 2.25 -19.58
N ALA A 261 26.18 1.26 -19.35
CA ALA A 261 26.25 0.56 -18.07
C ALA A 261 27.02 1.32 -16.96
N ASP A 262 27.59 2.50 -17.25
CA ASP A 262 28.30 3.29 -16.24
C ASP A 262 27.32 3.96 -15.27
N VAL A 263 27.75 4.10 -14.02
CA VAL A 263 26.93 4.65 -12.93
C VAL A 263 27.76 5.66 -12.17
N MET A 264 27.18 6.84 -11.94
CA MET A 264 27.76 7.87 -11.09
C MET A 264 27.11 7.85 -9.71
N GLU A 265 27.91 7.79 -8.66
CA GLU A 265 27.47 7.87 -7.27
C GLU A 265 28.03 9.12 -6.60
N LEU A 266 27.14 9.91 -6.00
CA LEU A 266 27.46 11.05 -5.16
C LEU A 266 27.26 10.64 -3.70
N ILE A 267 28.35 10.41 -2.98
CA ILE A 267 28.34 9.93 -1.59
C ILE A 267 28.57 11.12 -0.64
N TYR A 268 27.53 11.54 0.07
CA TYR A 268 27.56 12.61 1.06
C TYR A 268 27.74 12.03 2.47
N ASP A 269 28.75 12.52 3.20
CA ASP A 269 29.00 12.17 4.60
C ASP A 269 28.46 13.27 5.52
N ILE A 270 27.17 13.19 5.84
CA ILE A 270 26.48 14.19 6.67
C ILE A 270 27.11 14.25 8.06
N ARG A 271 27.48 13.11 8.62
CA ARG A 271 28.02 13.02 9.98
C ARG A 271 29.35 13.76 10.14
N ASN A 272 30.27 13.59 9.20
CA ASN A 272 31.61 14.13 9.33
C ASN A 272 31.78 15.52 8.69
N ASP A 273 31.02 15.84 7.65
CA ASP A 273 31.16 17.11 6.93
C ASP A 273 30.35 18.25 7.55
N PHE A 274 29.24 17.93 8.25
CA PHE A 274 28.34 18.92 8.83
C PHE A 274 29.06 19.91 9.75
N ARG A 275 28.77 21.21 9.57
CA ARG A 275 29.22 22.27 10.46
C ARG A 275 28.03 22.91 11.18
N PRO A 276 28.08 23.05 12.51
CA PRO A 276 27.04 23.71 13.28
C PRO A 276 26.72 25.11 12.76
N THR A 277 25.43 25.44 12.69
CA THR A 277 24.93 26.80 12.42
C THR A 277 24.19 27.33 13.65
N GLU A 278 23.83 28.62 13.65
CA GLU A 278 23.01 29.20 14.72
C GLU A 278 21.63 28.53 14.82
N LYS A 279 21.07 28.07 13.69
CA LYS A 279 19.75 27.42 13.65
C LYS A 279 19.82 25.92 13.90
N LEU A 280 20.93 25.27 13.53
CA LEU A 280 21.12 23.84 13.67
C LEU A 280 22.48 23.53 14.32
N PRO A 281 22.54 23.40 15.65
CA PRO A 281 23.78 23.16 16.38
C PRO A 281 24.41 21.79 16.12
N ILE A 282 23.58 20.77 15.86
CA ILE A 282 24.00 19.39 15.58
C ILE A 282 23.13 18.77 14.49
N PHE A 283 23.69 17.92 13.64
CA PHE A 283 22.93 17.31 12.53
C PHE A 283 21.80 16.37 13.01
N GLN A 284 21.91 15.81 14.22
CA GLN A 284 20.87 14.96 14.80
C GLN A 284 19.60 15.73 15.17
N GLU A 285 19.61 17.07 15.13
CA GLU A 285 18.40 17.89 15.27
C GLU A 285 17.74 18.24 13.93
N ALA A 286 18.34 17.80 12.81
CA ALA A 286 17.81 18.06 11.48
C ALA A 286 16.42 17.46 11.33
N ARG A 287 15.50 18.25 10.78
CA ARG A 287 14.11 17.82 10.53
C ARG A 287 13.87 17.45 9.08
N LYS A 288 14.72 17.94 8.20
CA LYS A 288 14.57 17.83 6.76
C LYS A 288 15.93 17.89 6.08
N LEU A 289 16.13 16.98 5.11
CA LEU A 289 17.30 16.92 4.25
C LEU A 289 16.84 16.95 2.79
N GLU A 290 17.38 17.89 2.02
CA GLU A 290 17.09 18.06 0.60
C GLU A 290 18.38 18.08 -0.21
N PHE A 291 18.26 17.67 -1.47
CA PHE A 291 19.32 17.78 -2.45
C PHE A 291 18.79 18.53 -3.66
N GLU A 292 19.66 19.35 -4.25
CA GLU A 292 19.39 20.02 -5.51
C GLU A 292 20.48 19.67 -6.51
N LEU A 293 20.07 19.13 -7.65
CA LEU A 293 20.93 18.72 -8.74
C LEU A 293 20.56 19.51 -10.00
N ILE A 294 21.55 19.87 -10.83
CA ILE A 294 21.31 20.31 -12.21
C ILE A 294 21.65 19.12 -13.11
N ILE A 295 20.62 18.57 -13.74
CA ILE A 295 20.71 17.35 -14.56
C ILE A 295 20.11 17.55 -15.95
N ALA A 296 20.60 16.79 -16.93
CA ALA A 296 20.06 16.74 -18.29
C ALA A 296 20.27 15.35 -18.92
N ASN A 297 19.74 15.19 -20.13
CA ASN A 297 19.76 14.00 -20.96
C ASN A 297 18.94 12.84 -20.37
N ASP A 298 19.27 11.60 -20.74
CA ASP A 298 18.57 10.39 -20.34
C ASP A 298 19.08 9.88 -18.99
N TYR A 299 18.56 10.46 -17.91
CA TYR A 299 18.98 10.12 -16.55
C TYR A 299 17.91 9.32 -15.80
N LYS A 300 18.40 8.48 -14.91
CA LYS A 300 17.67 7.91 -13.77
C LYS A 300 18.39 8.29 -12.49
N VAL A 301 17.67 8.93 -11.56
CA VAL A 301 18.18 9.35 -10.25
C VAL A 301 17.54 8.51 -9.16
N GLU A 302 18.38 7.88 -8.34
CA GLU A 302 17.99 7.07 -7.20
C GLU A 302 18.74 7.53 -5.94
N VAL A 303 18.18 7.29 -4.76
CA VAL A 303 18.79 7.68 -3.48
C VAL A 303 18.76 6.54 -2.48
N ALA A 304 19.82 6.41 -1.69
CA ALA A 304 19.95 5.51 -0.55
C ALA A 304 20.58 6.24 0.65
N SER A 305 20.43 5.65 1.84
CA SER A 305 21.10 6.10 3.06
C SER A 305 21.40 4.91 3.96
N ASN A 306 22.21 5.13 5.00
CA ASN A 306 22.46 4.17 6.08
C ASN A 306 21.19 3.63 6.80
N MET A 307 20.02 4.25 6.59
CA MET A 307 18.74 3.85 7.17
C MET A 307 17.84 3.08 6.17
N GLN A 308 18.29 2.93 4.92
CA GLN A 308 17.55 2.35 3.81
C GLN A 308 18.29 1.10 3.30
N VAL A 309 18.18 0.02 4.08
CA VAL A 309 18.90 -1.23 3.84
C VAL A 309 17.99 -2.42 3.61
N ASP A 310 18.49 -3.44 2.92
CA ASP A 310 17.82 -4.73 2.78
C ASP A 310 17.97 -5.61 4.04
N ARG A 311 17.60 -6.89 3.94
CA ARG A 311 17.77 -7.86 5.03
C ARG A 311 19.21 -8.22 5.36
N LEU A 312 20.13 -8.05 4.42
CA LEU A 312 21.56 -8.32 4.57
C LEU A 312 22.30 -7.10 5.14
N GLY A 313 21.67 -5.92 5.11
CA GLY A 313 22.23 -4.66 5.55
C GLY A 313 22.85 -3.84 4.42
N ASP A 314 22.64 -4.24 3.17
CA ASP A 314 23.14 -3.53 1.99
C ASP A 314 22.23 -2.33 1.67
N GLU A 315 22.82 -1.20 1.26
CA GLU A 315 22.06 -0.02 0.84
C GLU A 315 21.21 -0.33 -0.38
N VAL A 316 19.92 -0.02 -0.29
CA VAL A 316 18.98 -0.17 -1.40
C VAL A 316 18.69 1.21 -1.98
N PHE A 317 18.71 1.34 -3.30
CA PHE A 317 18.45 2.60 -3.99
C PHE A 317 16.97 2.67 -4.39
N LEU A 318 16.31 3.76 -4.02
CA LEU A 318 14.93 4.02 -4.42
C LEU A 318 14.87 5.14 -5.46
N PRO A 319 14.04 5.01 -6.52
CA PRO A 319 13.94 6.01 -7.55
C PRO A 319 13.32 7.31 -7.04
N VAL A 320 13.91 8.42 -7.46
CA VAL A 320 13.51 9.79 -7.13
C VAL A 320 12.96 10.50 -8.36
N ALA A 321 13.66 10.38 -9.48
CA ALA A 321 13.29 11.02 -10.74
C ALA A 321 13.93 10.30 -11.93
N GLN A 322 13.27 10.41 -13.08
CA GLN A 322 13.71 9.83 -14.34
C GLN A 322 13.41 10.82 -15.47
N ALA A 323 14.17 10.76 -16.56
CA ALA A 323 13.91 11.53 -17.77
C ALA A 323 12.59 11.11 -18.43
N ARG A 324 12.00 12.03 -19.22
CA ARG A 324 10.84 11.69 -20.07
C ARG A 324 11.36 11.37 -21.46
N GLY A 325 11.50 10.08 -21.74
CA GLY A 325 12.08 9.60 -22.98
C GLY A 325 13.59 9.85 -23.06
N GLU A 326 14.18 9.36 -24.13
CA GLU A 326 15.62 9.33 -24.36
C GLU A 326 16.10 10.67 -24.97
N VAL A 327 16.51 11.60 -24.12
CA VAL A 327 17.02 12.93 -24.54
C VAL A 327 18.54 12.91 -24.55
N THR A 328 19.17 13.37 -25.63
CA THR A 328 20.64 13.31 -25.80
C THR A 328 21.31 14.67 -26.01
N ASP A 329 20.52 15.74 -26.22
CA ASP A 329 20.99 17.05 -26.70
C ASP A 329 21.02 18.15 -25.61
N GLY A 330 20.73 17.81 -24.36
CA GLY A 330 20.71 18.73 -23.22
C GLY A 330 19.45 19.59 -23.13
N THR A 331 18.47 19.43 -24.02
CA THR A 331 17.28 20.30 -24.06
C THR A 331 16.38 20.18 -22.83
N ASN A 332 16.47 19.07 -22.09
CA ASN A 332 15.72 18.82 -20.87
C ASN A 332 16.46 19.23 -19.58
N GLN A 333 17.52 20.05 -19.68
CA GLN A 333 18.27 20.53 -18.51
C GLN A 333 17.33 21.18 -17.49
N ARG A 334 17.39 20.70 -16.24
CA ARG A 334 16.54 21.19 -15.16
C ARG A 334 17.20 21.14 -13.80
N PHE A 335 16.66 21.96 -12.88
CA PHE A 335 16.89 21.80 -11.45
C PHE A 335 16.00 20.69 -10.92
N LEU A 336 16.61 19.61 -10.44
CA LEU A 336 15.95 18.56 -9.68
C LEU A 336 16.19 18.81 -8.20
N ARG A 337 15.16 19.28 -7.48
CA ARG A 337 15.16 19.38 -6.02
C ARG A 337 14.26 18.30 -5.44
N PHE A 338 14.78 17.51 -4.50
CA PHE A 338 14.01 16.49 -3.80
C PHE A 338 14.36 16.44 -2.31
N GLU A 339 13.37 16.02 -1.51
CA GLU A 339 13.51 15.80 -0.07
C GLU A 339 13.78 14.32 0.18
N TYR A 340 14.82 14.02 0.95
CA TYR A 340 15.12 12.65 1.34
C TYR A 340 14.21 12.20 2.49
N GLY A 341 13.71 10.97 2.39
CA GLY A 341 13.00 10.32 3.49
C GLY A 341 12.67 8.86 3.19
N LEU A 342 12.37 8.12 4.25
CA LEU A 342 11.94 6.72 4.12
C LEU A 342 10.46 6.67 3.75
N PRO A 343 10.05 5.77 2.84
CA PRO A 343 8.65 5.54 2.48
C PRO A 343 7.76 5.24 3.69
N THR A 344 6.67 6.00 3.83
CA THR A 344 5.68 5.84 4.91
C THR A 344 4.29 5.52 4.41
N GLY A 345 3.94 5.97 3.19
CA GLY A 345 2.60 5.79 2.66
C GLY A 345 2.49 6.00 1.16
N HIS A 346 1.37 5.56 0.64
CA HIS A 346 1.07 5.51 -0.79
C HIS A 346 -0.43 5.69 -1.00
N GLU A 347 -0.83 6.64 -1.83
CA GLU A 347 -2.23 6.93 -2.16
C GLU A 347 -2.40 6.90 -3.67
N VAL A 348 -3.49 6.30 -4.15
CA VAL A 348 -3.90 6.36 -5.55
C VAL A 348 -5.35 6.79 -5.61
N ILE A 349 -5.62 7.82 -6.40
CA ILE A 349 -6.96 8.35 -6.66
C ILE A 349 -7.23 8.24 -8.14
N GLY A 350 -8.34 7.60 -8.52
CA GLY A 350 -8.72 7.40 -9.91
C GLY A 350 -10.13 7.91 -10.20
N VAL A 351 -10.33 8.36 -11.42
CA VAL A 351 -11.66 8.58 -12.02
C VAL A 351 -11.74 7.80 -13.32
N ASP A 352 -12.89 7.16 -13.54
CA ASP A 352 -13.13 6.35 -14.74
C ASP A 352 -14.49 6.67 -15.38
N LEU A 353 -14.52 6.52 -16.69
CA LEU A 353 -15.70 6.65 -17.53
C LEU A 353 -15.80 5.41 -18.42
N GLU A 354 -16.99 4.81 -18.45
CA GLU A 354 -17.34 3.75 -19.37
C GLU A 354 -18.61 4.13 -20.11
N ILE A 355 -18.56 4.10 -21.44
CA ILE A 355 -19.70 4.26 -22.34
C ILE A 355 -19.86 2.94 -23.07
N THR A 356 -21.06 2.36 -23.01
CA THR A 356 -21.38 1.08 -23.61
C THR A 356 -22.50 1.24 -24.62
N ASP A 357 -22.25 0.79 -25.84
CA ASP A 357 -23.20 0.73 -26.95
C ASP A 357 -24.02 2.01 -27.20
N MET A 358 -23.36 3.17 -27.15
CA MET A 358 -23.99 4.43 -27.54
C MET A 358 -23.97 4.54 -29.07
N ALA A 359 -25.00 3.98 -29.73
CA ALA A 359 -25.10 3.92 -31.18
C ALA A 359 -23.89 3.22 -31.85
N GLY A 360 -23.45 2.10 -31.26
CA GLY A 360 -22.28 1.34 -31.71
C GLY A 360 -20.95 1.83 -31.16
N LEU A 361 -20.90 2.95 -30.42
CA LEU A 361 -19.68 3.45 -29.77
C LEU A 361 -19.52 2.86 -28.35
N ASN A 362 -18.34 2.34 -28.06
CA ASN A 362 -17.89 2.00 -26.71
C ASN A 362 -16.65 2.81 -26.38
N VAL A 363 -16.59 3.38 -25.17
CA VAL A 363 -15.44 4.15 -24.69
C VAL A 363 -15.11 3.70 -23.29
N ARG A 364 -13.82 3.51 -23.00
CA ARG A 364 -13.32 3.37 -21.63
C ARG A 364 -12.19 4.34 -21.43
N ALA A 365 -12.27 5.13 -20.38
CA ALA A 365 -11.21 6.05 -19.99
C ALA A 365 -10.98 5.96 -18.50
N GLU A 366 -9.72 6.08 -18.09
CA GLU A 366 -9.33 6.18 -16.69
C GLU A 366 -8.21 7.20 -16.56
N TYR A 367 -8.27 8.01 -15.51
CA TYR A 367 -7.21 8.90 -15.09
C TYR A 367 -6.93 8.68 -13.62
N ALA A 368 -5.67 8.43 -13.28
CA ALA A 368 -5.22 8.12 -11.93
C ALA A 368 -4.05 9.02 -11.50
N VAL A 369 -4.10 9.45 -10.25
CA VAL A 369 -3.05 10.21 -9.59
C VAL A 369 -2.51 9.37 -8.44
N ASN A 370 -1.22 9.07 -8.52
CA ASN A 370 -0.44 8.43 -7.48
C ASN A 370 0.27 9.49 -6.61
N ARG A 371 0.19 9.35 -5.30
CA ARG A 371 0.93 10.16 -4.31
C ARG A 371 1.73 9.25 -3.40
N ARG A 372 3.03 9.49 -3.33
CA ARG A 372 3.99 8.74 -2.53
C ARG A 372 4.45 9.63 -1.39
N PHE A 373 4.38 9.11 -0.18
CA PHE A 373 4.73 9.84 1.03
C PHE A 373 5.99 9.26 1.66
N GLN A 374 6.90 10.15 2.03
CA GLN A 374 8.15 9.83 2.70
C GLN A 374 8.31 10.74 3.90
N ARG A 375 9.04 10.28 4.92
CA ARG A 375 9.41 11.11 6.07
C ARG A 375 10.89 10.95 6.36
N PHE A 376 11.53 12.07 6.67
CA PHE A 376 12.92 12.07 7.12
C PHE A 376 13.05 11.26 8.42
N PRO A 377 13.94 10.24 8.51
CA PRO A 377 14.13 9.47 9.73
C PRO A 377 15.04 10.23 10.70
N ASN A 378 14.53 10.45 11.91
CA ASN A 378 15.28 11.04 13.00
C ASN A 378 14.70 10.58 14.34
N GLN A 379 15.50 9.83 15.10
CA GLN A 379 15.10 9.27 16.39
C GLN A 379 14.64 10.30 17.43
N ASN A 380 15.07 11.56 17.32
CA ASN A 380 14.70 12.64 18.24
C ASN A 380 13.27 13.14 18.02
N PHE A 381 12.63 12.77 16.89
CA PHE A 381 11.30 13.24 16.53
C PHE A 381 10.35 12.08 16.23
N THR A 382 9.22 12.05 16.94
CA THR A 382 8.16 11.06 16.69
C THR A 382 7.36 11.37 15.42
N LYS A 383 7.28 12.65 15.03
CA LYS A 383 6.50 13.12 13.88
C LYS A 383 7.19 14.29 13.19
N LEU A 384 7.70 14.05 11.99
CA LEU A 384 8.22 15.07 11.06
C LEU A 384 7.25 15.28 9.90
N ALA A 385 7.39 16.35 9.12
CA ALA A 385 6.54 16.56 7.96
C ALA A 385 6.69 15.41 6.95
N ALA A 386 5.63 15.13 6.18
CA ALA A 386 5.71 14.17 5.08
C ALA A 386 6.04 14.90 3.79
N ALA A 387 7.14 14.50 3.16
CA ALA A 387 7.40 14.78 1.76
C ALA A 387 6.39 14.06 0.89
N GLN A 388 6.01 14.67 -0.23
CA GLN A 388 5.04 14.11 -1.17
C GLN A 388 5.59 14.20 -2.60
N ALA A 389 5.68 13.06 -3.27
CA ALA A 389 5.89 12.98 -4.71
C ALA A 389 4.57 12.57 -5.38
N THR A 390 4.26 13.15 -6.54
CA THR A 390 3.02 12.87 -7.28
C THR A 390 3.36 12.39 -8.69
N ALA A 391 2.65 11.38 -9.17
CA ALA A 391 2.76 10.87 -10.53
C ALA A 391 1.36 10.59 -11.11
N GLN A 392 1.22 10.65 -12.43
CA GLN A 392 -0.06 10.51 -13.12
C GLN A 392 -0.04 9.42 -14.18
N ALA A 393 -1.17 8.77 -14.39
CA ALA A 393 -1.38 7.84 -15.49
C ALA A 393 -2.79 7.98 -16.05
N ALA A 394 -2.96 7.78 -17.35
CA ALA A 394 -4.25 7.81 -18.00
C ALA A 394 -4.28 6.88 -19.22
N TYR A 395 -5.45 6.34 -19.53
CA TYR A 395 -5.70 5.73 -20.83
C TYR A 395 -7.10 6.07 -21.34
N LEU A 396 -7.27 5.97 -22.64
CA LEU A 396 -8.55 6.01 -23.33
C LEU A 396 -8.53 4.95 -24.43
N THR A 397 -9.55 4.10 -24.43
CA THR A 397 -9.85 3.19 -25.53
C THR A 397 -11.24 3.52 -26.07
N ALA A 398 -11.38 3.48 -27.38
CA ALA A 398 -12.65 3.68 -28.05
C ALA A 398 -12.82 2.66 -29.17
N SER A 399 -13.99 2.06 -29.27
CA SER A 399 -14.37 1.19 -30.38
C SER A 399 -15.71 1.59 -30.94
N TYR A 400 -15.85 1.54 -32.27
CA TYR A 400 -17.10 1.78 -32.96
C TYR A 400 -17.45 0.56 -33.79
N ILE A 401 -18.66 0.02 -33.60
CA ILE A 401 -19.16 -1.16 -34.29
C ILE A 401 -20.57 -0.84 -34.81
N ASN A 402 -20.71 -0.70 -36.13
CA ASN A 402 -22.00 -0.55 -36.78
C ASN A 402 -21.92 -1.16 -38.19
N TYR A 403 -22.56 -2.32 -38.38
CA TYR A 403 -22.38 -3.14 -39.59
C TYR A 403 -22.50 -2.31 -40.89
N PRO A 404 -21.53 -2.39 -41.82
CA PRO A 404 -20.32 -3.24 -41.82
C PRO A 404 -19.05 -2.57 -41.23
N TRP A 405 -19.17 -1.40 -40.59
CA TRP A 405 -18.06 -0.56 -40.14
C TRP A 405 -17.54 -0.95 -38.75
N PHE A 406 -16.21 -0.99 -38.63
CA PHE A 406 -15.48 -1.19 -37.37
C PHE A 406 -14.31 -0.20 -37.28
N ALA A 407 -14.13 0.41 -36.12
CA ALA A 407 -12.94 1.20 -35.79
C ALA A 407 -12.52 0.97 -34.33
N TYR A 408 -11.22 1.00 -34.06
CA TYR A 408 -10.64 0.93 -32.72
C TYR A 408 -9.51 1.95 -32.61
N GLY A 409 -9.43 2.64 -31.47
CA GLY A 409 -8.34 3.54 -31.14
C GLY A 409 -8.00 3.46 -29.66
N GLU A 410 -6.73 3.64 -29.35
CA GLU A 410 -6.19 3.64 -28.00
C GLU A 410 -5.14 4.74 -27.86
N THR A 411 -5.14 5.39 -26.69
CA THR A 411 -4.07 6.31 -26.28
C THR A 411 -3.86 6.16 -24.78
N PHE A 412 -2.61 6.29 -24.34
CA PHE A 412 -2.27 6.25 -22.93
C PHE A 412 -1.11 7.20 -22.63
N THR A 413 -0.99 7.56 -21.36
CA THR A 413 0.14 8.32 -20.81
C THR A 413 0.42 7.79 -19.42
N MET A 414 1.68 7.65 -19.06
CA MET A 414 2.09 7.25 -17.72
C MET A 414 3.39 7.97 -17.41
N GLU A 415 3.41 8.73 -16.32
CA GLU A 415 4.64 9.36 -15.86
C GLU A 415 5.60 8.27 -15.36
N PRO A 416 6.93 8.41 -15.58
CA PRO A 416 7.91 7.38 -15.22
C PRO A 416 7.84 6.94 -13.75
N ASP A 417 7.44 7.88 -12.90
CA ASP A 417 7.29 7.72 -11.47
C ASP A 417 6.00 7.02 -11.01
N TYR A 418 5.06 6.77 -11.93
CA TYR A 418 3.78 6.18 -11.59
C TYR A 418 3.96 4.72 -11.16
N ARG A 419 3.51 4.42 -9.93
CA ARG A 419 3.54 3.06 -9.41
C ARG A 419 2.38 2.81 -8.46
N THR A 420 1.94 1.56 -8.37
CA THR A 420 0.91 1.07 -7.45
C THR A 420 1.41 0.11 -6.36
N PRO A 421 2.59 -0.55 -6.47
CA PRO A 421 3.20 -1.25 -5.36
C PRO A 421 3.53 -0.31 -4.19
N SER A 422 3.36 -0.81 -2.96
CA SER A 422 3.74 -0.13 -1.73
C SER A 422 4.69 -1.01 -0.93
N LEU A 423 5.61 -0.39 -0.21
CA LEU A 423 6.51 -1.07 0.72
C LEU A 423 5.76 -1.44 2.00
N ILE A 424 5.89 -2.69 2.41
CA ILE A 424 5.16 -3.26 3.54
C ILE A 424 6.16 -3.57 4.64
N SER A 425 5.85 -3.15 5.86
CA SER A 425 6.67 -3.51 7.02
C SER A 425 6.52 -4.99 7.39
N ASN A 426 7.51 -5.58 8.03
CA ASN A 426 7.41 -6.91 8.62
C ASN A 426 6.64 -6.87 9.96
N SER A 427 6.57 -7.99 10.68
CA SER A 427 5.86 -8.08 11.96
C SER A 427 6.44 -7.22 13.08
N LEU A 428 7.72 -6.90 13.00
CA LEU A 428 8.44 -6.05 13.95
C LEU A 428 8.39 -4.57 13.52
N GLY A 429 7.92 -4.28 12.32
CA GLY A 429 7.89 -2.93 11.74
C GLY A 429 9.09 -2.58 10.88
N GLY A 430 10.07 -3.48 10.71
CA GLY A 430 11.19 -3.26 9.78
C GLY A 430 10.70 -3.30 8.34
N VAL A 431 11.23 -2.45 7.47
CA VAL A 431 10.91 -2.46 6.03
C VAL A 431 12.13 -3.00 5.30
N ASP A 432 11.87 -3.94 4.40
CA ASP A 432 12.86 -4.43 3.45
C ASP A 432 12.69 -3.63 2.17
N TYR A 433 13.74 -2.92 1.77
CA TYR A 433 13.67 -2.03 0.61
C TYR A 433 14.02 -2.73 -0.70
N GLY A 434 14.65 -3.93 -0.63
CA GLY A 434 15.21 -4.67 -1.77
C GLY A 434 14.34 -5.78 -2.34
#